data_AF-A0A1Z4RUP0-F1
#
_entry.id   AF-A0A1Z4RUP0-F1
#
_cell.length_a   1.000
_cell.length_b   1.000
_cell.length_c   1.000
_cell.angle_alpha   90.00
_cell.angle_beta   90.00
_cell.angle_gamma   90.00
#
_symmetry.space_group_name_H-M   'P 1'
#
loop_
_entity.id
_entity.type
_entity.pdbx_description
1 polymer ?
#
loop_
_entity_poly.entity_id
_entity_poly.type
_entity_poly.pdbx_seq_one_letter_code
_entity_poly.pdbx_strand_id
1 'polypeptide(L)'
;MTISSDIDNRKNKSLIVNNKSFLKEYALKNYNIYGSGIIVINLLLLNTDSLNDLNLTEHDQENGQEYTIQQPIAYIPKSSFWFKMISLKIKKKYKIDIHTPENMDDKFFIVFVKDASIEYFSIYSLKLSINSI
;
A
#
# COMPACT_ATOMS: atom_id res chain seq x y z
N MET A 1 -7.94 1.08 -28.27
CA MET A 1 -6.55 1.06 -27.78
C MET A 1 -6.59 0.75 -26.29
N THR A 2 -6.28 -0.48 -25.90
CA THR A 2 -6.53 -1.06 -24.57
C THR A 2 -5.21 -1.52 -23.92
N ILE A 3 -4.14 -0.77 -24.17
CA ILE A 3 -2.76 -1.18 -23.86
C ILE A 3 -2.28 -0.59 -22.52
N SER A 4 -2.94 0.46 -22.00
CA SER A 4 -2.49 1.20 -20.82
C SER A 4 -2.64 0.42 -19.50
N SER A 5 -3.76 -0.27 -19.29
CA SER A 5 -4.03 -0.97 -18.03
C SER A 5 -3.08 -2.15 -17.79
N ASP A 6 -2.73 -2.88 -18.85
CA ASP A 6 -1.88 -4.07 -18.76
C ASP A 6 -0.41 -3.71 -18.55
N ILE A 7 0.08 -2.64 -19.18
CA ILE A 7 1.44 -2.13 -18.96
C ILE A 7 1.57 -1.63 -17.52
N ASP A 8 0.60 -0.85 -17.03
CA ASP A 8 0.61 -0.36 -15.65
C ASP A 8 0.59 -1.51 -14.63
N ASN A 9 -0.23 -2.53 -14.87
CA ASN A 9 -0.29 -3.69 -13.97
C ASN A 9 1.04 -4.46 -13.95
N ARG A 10 1.72 -4.60 -15.10
CA ARG A 10 3.05 -5.22 -15.16
C ARG A 10 4.09 -4.39 -14.40
N LYS A 11 4.07 -3.07 -14.54
CA LYS A 11 4.97 -2.15 -13.82
C LYS A 11 4.75 -2.23 -12.31
N ASN A 12 3.49 -2.13 -11.86
CA ASN A 12 3.15 -2.22 -10.43
C ASN A 12 3.57 -3.57 -9.84
N LYS A 13 3.34 -4.67 -10.56
CA LYS A 13 3.80 -5.99 -10.14
C LYS A 13 5.33 -6.05 -10.04
N SER A 14 6.05 -5.52 -11.03
CA SER A 14 7.52 -5.47 -11.00
C SER A 14 8.03 -4.67 -9.80
N LEU A 15 7.40 -3.54 -9.49
CA LEU A 15 7.76 -2.71 -8.33
C LEU A 15 7.60 -3.49 -7.01
N ILE A 16 6.50 -4.22 -6.83
CA ILE A 16 6.30 -5.06 -5.63
C ILE A 16 7.38 -6.15 -5.55
N VAL A 17 7.68 -6.81 -6.67
CA VAL A 17 8.66 -7.91 -6.71
C VAL A 17 10.05 -7.40 -6.38
N ASN A 18 10.47 -6.29 -7.01
CA ASN A 18 11.79 -5.71 -6.84
C ASN A 18 12.00 -5.13 -5.43
N ASN A 19 10.94 -4.61 -4.80
CA ASN A 19 10.99 -4.00 -3.48
C ASN A 19 10.35 -4.86 -2.39
N LYS A 20 10.22 -6.18 -2.63
CA LYS A 20 9.48 -7.09 -1.75
C LYS A 20 10.01 -7.09 -0.31
N SER A 21 11.34 -7.11 -0.14
CA SER A 21 11.97 -7.13 1.19
C SER A 21 11.65 -5.87 1.98
N PHE A 22 11.86 -4.71 1.33
CA PHE A 22 11.55 -3.39 1.89
C PHE A 22 10.07 -3.27 2.27
N LEU A 23 9.16 -3.63 1.36
CA LEU A 23 7.71 -3.54 1.61
C LEU A 23 7.27 -4.43 2.78
N LYS A 24 7.89 -5.60 2.95
CA LYS A 24 7.65 -6.46 4.11
C LYS A 24 8.14 -5.83 5.40
N GLU A 25 9.37 -5.33 5.42
CA GLU A 25 9.95 -4.70 6.60
C GLU A 25 9.16 -3.45 7.01
N TYR A 26 8.83 -2.60 6.04
CA TYR A 26 7.99 -1.43 6.22
C TYR A 26 6.60 -1.80 6.76
N ALA A 27 5.97 -2.83 6.22
CA ALA A 27 4.68 -3.33 6.71
C ALA A 27 4.77 -3.81 8.17
N LEU A 28 5.76 -4.66 8.47
CA LEU A 28 5.94 -5.24 9.81
C LEU A 28 6.24 -4.17 10.85
N LYS A 29 7.14 -3.23 10.54
CA LYS A 29 7.49 -2.12 11.42
C LYS A 29 6.26 -1.29 11.77
N ASN A 30 5.50 -0.86 10.78
CA ASN A 30 4.32 -0.02 10.99
C ASN A 30 3.17 -0.79 11.66
N TYR A 31 3.00 -2.07 11.35
CA TYR A 31 2.03 -2.93 12.03
C TYR A 31 2.28 -3.03 13.53
N ASN A 32 3.55 -3.20 13.93
CA ASN A 32 3.92 -3.28 15.34
C ASN A 32 3.62 -1.97 16.11
N ILE A 33 3.57 -0.83 15.42
CA ILE A 33 3.32 0.48 16.02
C ILE A 33 1.83 0.84 15.99
N TYR A 34 1.16 0.63 14.85
CA TYR A 34 -0.18 1.16 14.57
C TYR A 34 -1.27 0.09 14.44
N GLY A 35 -0.92 -1.20 14.56
CA GLY A 35 -1.80 -2.33 14.31
C GLY A 35 -2.12 -2.50 12.82
N SER A 36 -3.19 -3.23 12.48
CA SER A 36 -3.57 -3.55 11.10
C SER A 36 -3.75 -2.31 10.21
N GLY A 37 -3.42 -2.45 8.92
CA GLY A 37 -3.49 -1.36 7.95
C GLY A 37 -3.21 -1.82 6.52
N ILE A 38 -3.03 -0.86 5.63
CA ILE A 38 -2.61 -1.10 4.23
C ILE A 38 -1.40 -0.23 3.90
N ILE A 39 -0.63 -0.63 2.89
CA ILE A 39 0.35 0.25 2.26
C ILE A 39 -0.31 0.89 1.05
N VAL A 40 -0.21 2.21 0.94
CA VAL A 40 -0.61 2.96 -0.23
C VAL A 40 0.64 3.45 -0.96
N ILE A 41 0.71 3.20 -2.26
CA ILE A 41 1.74 3.73 -3.15
C ILE A 41 1.07 4.70 -4.11
N ASN A 42 1.40 5.99 -4.00
CA ASN A 42 0.87 7.02 -4.87
C ASN A 42 1.77 7.18 -6.11
N LEU A 43 1.31 6.65 -7.24
CA LEU A 43 2.07 6.67 -8.50
C LEU A 43 2.20 8.07 -9.11
N LEU A 44 1.41 9.05 -8.66
CA LEU A 44 1.58 10.44 -9.08
C LEU A 44 2.77 11.12 -8.41
N LEU A 45 3.18 10.62 -7.25
CA LEU A 45 4.24 11.20 -6.42
C LEU A 45 5.51 10.34 -6.41
N LEU A 46 5.40 9.09 -6.86
CA LEU A 46 6.50 8.16 -6.93
C LEU A 46 7.39 8.47 -8.14
N ASN A 47 8.56 9.06 -7.87
CA ASN A 47 9.52 9.45 -8.91
C ASN A 47 10.61 8.39 -9.18
N THR A 48 10.55 7.24 -8.50
CA THR A 48 11.57 6.18 -8.58
C THR A 48 10.94 4.80 -8.47
N ASP A 49 11.53 3.81 -9.16
CA ASP A 49 11.15 2.40 -9.06
C ASP A 49 11.87 1.68 -7.89
N SER A 50 12.89 2.31 -7.30
CA SER A 50 13.64 1.84 -6.13
C SER A 50 13.13 2.52 -4.87
N LEU A 51 12.51 1.73 -3.97
CA LEU A 51 11.90 2.27 -2.75
C LEU A 51 12.91 2.41 -1.60
N ASN A 52 14.07 1.77 -1.69
CA ASN A 52 15.12 1.85 -0.68
C ASN A 52 15.73 3.26 -0.57
N ASP A 53 15.60 4.07 -1.62
CA ASP A 53 16.12 5.44 -1.67
C ASP A 53 15.15 6.46 -1.05
N LEU A 54 13.95 6.02 -0.66
CA LEU A 54 12.99 6.86 0.06
C LEU A 54 13.29 6.76 1.56
N ASN A 55 13.74 7.86 2.16
CA ASN A 55 13.81 8.02 3.62
C ASN A 55 12.39 8.06 4.22
N LEU A 56 11.67 6.93 4.19
CA LEU A 56 10.31 6.82 4.73
C LEU A 56 10.27 6.94 6.26
N THR A 57 11.41 6.79 6.92
CA THR A 57 11.53 6.85 8.39
C THR A 57 11.53 8.25 8.97
N GLU A 58 11.96 9.26 8.20
CA GLU A 58 12.13 10.63 8.72
C GLU A 58 10.81 11.43 8.66
N HIS A 59 9.88 11.04 7.78
CA HIS A 59 8.67 11.81 7.54
C HIS A 59 7.54 11.58 8.57
N ASP A 60 7.51 10.42 9.23
CA ASP A 60 6.41 10.02 10.12
C ASP A 60 6.61 10.45 11.59
N GLN A 61 7.84 10.78 12.01
CA GLN A 61 8.14 10.99 13.43
C GLN A 61 8.03 12.44 13.92
N GLU A 62 8.16 13.46 13.05
CA GLU A 62 8.37 14.83 13.55
C GLU A 62 7.13 15.70 13.67
N ASN A 63 6.02 15.43 12.98
CA ASN A 63 4.96 16.47 12.83
C ASN A 63 3.52 16.08 13.15
N GLY A 64 3.24 14.88 13.69
CA GLY A 64 1.85 14.47 13.95
C GLY A 64 0.97 14.55 12.69
N GLN A 65 1.59 14.44 11.50
CA GLN A 65 0.89 14.47 10.23
C GLN A 65 0.00 13.22 10.13
N GLU A 66 -1.21 13.44 9.66
CA GLU A 66 -2.18 12.37 9.43
C GLU A 66 -1.62 11.42 8.35
N TYR A 67 -1.77 10.10 8.53
CA TYR A 67 -1.40 9.11 7.52
C TYR A 67 -2.25 9.33 6.26
N THR A 68 -1.70 10.01 5.25
CA THR A 68 -2.45 10.42 4.06
C THR A 68 -1.87 9.81 2.78
N ILE A 69 -2.67 9.83 1.72
CA ILE A 69 -2.24 9.42 0.37
C ILE A 69 -1.31 10.43 -0.31
N GLN A 70 -0.99 11.55 0.34
CA GLN A 70 -0.17 12.63 -0.22
C GLN A 70 1.33 12.38 -0.09
N GLN A 71 1.73 11.19 0.36
CA GLN A 71 3.10 10.71 0.31
C GLN A 71 3.25 9.71 -0.85
N PRO A 72 4.46 9.59 -1.45
CA PRO A 72 4.74 8.57 -2.45
C PRO A 72 4.43 7.15 -1.96
N ILE A 73 4.73 6.89 -0.68
CA ILE A 73 4.39 5.65 0.02
C ILE A 73 3.93 6.01 1.42
N ALA A 74 2.80 5.46 1.85
CA ALA A 74 2.27 5.65 3.19
C ALA A 74 1.73 4.34 3.75
N TYR A 75 2.01 4.08 5.03
CA TYR A 75 1.24 3.14 5.81
C TYR A 75 -0.04 3.81 6.28
N ILE A 76 -1.20 3.23 5.98
CA ILE A 76 -2.51 3.77 6.35
C ILE A 76 -3.14 2.82 7.37
N PRO A 77 -3.15 3.18 8.67
CA PRO A 77 -3.72 2.35 9.74
C PRO A 77 -5.23 2.15 9.58
N LYS A 78 -5.75 1.00 10.00
CA LYS A 78 -7.19 0.66 9.93
C LYS A 78 -8.10 1.67 10.63
N SER A 79 -7.59 2.34 11.67
CA SER A 79 -8.29 3.38 12.43
C SER A 79 -8.42 4.72 11.70
N SER A 80 -7.68 4.94 10.61
CA SER A 80 -7.63 6.22 9.90
C SER A 80 -8.85 6.47 9.00
N PHE A 81 -9.14 7.75 8.76
CA PHE A 81 -10.13 8.18 7.77
C PHE A 81 -9.81 7.65 6.37
N TRP A 82 -8.55 7.75 5.95
CA TRP A 82 -8.10 7.29 4.63
C TRP A 82 -8.30 5.79 4.43
N PHE A 83 -8.06 4.96 5.47
CA PHE A 83 -8.36 3.54 5.38
C PHE A 83 -9.84 3.29 5.09
N LYS A 84 -10.74 3.98 5.79
CA LYS A 84 -12.20 3.85 5.59
C LYS A 84 -12.58 4.25 4.16
N MET A 85 -12.06 5.38 3.68
CA MET A 85 -12.32 5.87 2.33
C MET A 85 -11.84 4.88 1.26
N ILE A 86 -10.59 4.43 1.35
CA ILE A 86 -9.99 3.48 0.40
C ILE A 86 -10.73 2.14 0.45
N SER A 87 -11.03 1.62 1.63
CA SER A 87 -11.77 0.36 1.82
C SER A 87 -13.14 0.41 1.13
N LEU A 88 -13.87 1.52 1.23
CA LEU A 88 -15.15 1.70 0.55
C LEU A 88 -15.00 1.69 -0.98
N LYS A 89 -13.98 2.37 -1.52
CA LYS A 89 -13.70 2.37 -2.96
C LYS A 89 -13.33 0.96 -3.45
N ILE A 90 -12.47 0.26 -2.72
CA ILE A 90 -12.07 -1.13 -2.99
C ILE A 90 -13.30 -2.04 -3.01
N LYS A 91 -14.13 -1.98 -1.96
CA LYS A 91 -15.34 -2.79 -1.85
C LYS A 91 -16.31 -2.54 -3.01
N LYS A 92 -16.51 -1.27 -3.38
CA LYS A 92 -17.37 -0.90 -4.51
C LYS A 92 -16.85 -1.44 -5.86
N LYS A 93 -15.54 -1.37 -6.09
CA LYS A 93 -14.93 -1.72 -7.39
C LYS A 93 -14.68 -3.21 -7.56
N TYR A 94 -14.16 -3.88 -6.52
CA TYR A 94 -13.70 -5.26 -6.59
C TYR A 94 -14.54 -6.25 -5.78
N LYS A 95 -15.54 -5.77 -5.01
CA LYS A 95 -16.34 -6.60 -4.08
C LYS A 95 -15.49 -7.31 -3.01
N ILE A 96 -14.29 -6.80 -2.73
CA ILE A 96 -13.39 -7.29 -1.69
C ILE A 96 -13.63 -6.45 -0.44
N ASP A 97 -13.83 -7.10 0.70
CA ASP A 97 -13.85 -6.44 2.00
C ASP A 97 -12.49 -6.61 2.68
N ILE A 98 -11.75 -5.50 2.83
CA ILE A 98 -10.43 -5.51 3.48
C ILE A 98 -10.52 -5.29 5.01
N HIS A 99 -11.72 -5.18 5.59
CA HIS A 99 -11.90 -5.09 7.04
C HIS A 99 -11.88 -6.45 7.75
N THR A 100 -12.09 -7.55 7.01
CA THR A 100 -12.23 -8.91 7.58
C THR A 100 -10.89 -9.45 8.10
N PRO A 101 -10.77 -9.82 9.39
CA PRO A 101 -9.53 -10.32 9.99
C PRO A 101 -9.00 -11.62 9.35
N GLU A 102 -9.89 -12.46 8.85
CA GLU A 102 -9.61 -13.84 8.40
C GLU A 102 -8.60 -13.95 7.22
N ASN A 103 -8.19 -12.82 6.64
CA ASN A 103 -7.24 -12.77 5.52
C ASN A 103 -5.89 -12.12 5.86
N MET A 104 -5.67 -11.64 7.09
CA MET A 104 -4.57 -10.71 7.41
C MET A 104 -3.40 -11.30 8.18
N ASP A 105 -3.51 -12.48 8.80
CA ASP A 105 -2.42 -13.03 9.63
C ASP A 105 -1.12 -13.25 8.84
N ASP A 106 -1.22 -13.42 7.51
CA ASP A 106 -0.08 -13.66 6.62
C ASP A 106 0.00 -12.73 5.42
N LYS A 107 -0.85 -11.70 5.30
CA LYS A 107 -0.92 -10.86 4.09
C LYS A 107 -1.15 -9.39 4.38
N PHE A 108 -0.37 -8.54 3.72
CA PHE A 108 -0.64 -7.10 3.63
C PHE A 108 -1.22 -6.74 2.26
N PHE A 109 -2.17 -5.80 2.25
CA PHE A 109 -2.62 -5.21 1.00
C PHE A 109 -1.77 -4.00 0.64
N ILE A 110 -1.39 -3.94 -0.64
CA ILE A 110 -0.72 -2.82 -1.26
C ILE A 110 -1.68 -2.22 -2.27
N VAL A 111 -1.98 -0.93 -2.14
CA VAL A 111 -2.89 -0.19 -3.00
C VAL A 111 -2.10 0.84 -3.78
N PHE A 112 -2.05 0.67 -5.10
CA PHE A 112 -1.47 1.66 -6.01
C PHE A 112 -2.55 2.63 -6.43
N VAL A 113 -2.40 3.90 -6.09
CA VAL A 113 -3.30 4.98 -6.47
C VAL A 113 -2.72 5.69 -7.69
N LYS A 114 -3.54 5.92 -8.72
CA LYS A 114 -3.15 6.53 -10.00
C LYS A 114 -3.74 7.93 -10.22
N ASP A 115 -4.59 8.39 -9.31
CA ASP A 115 -5.21 9.71 -9.37
C ASP A 115 -5.48 10.24 -7.95
N ALA A 116 -5.73 11.54 -7.82
CA ALA A 116 -5.97 12.18 -6.53
C ALA A 116 -7.34 11.83 -5.89
N SER A 117 -8.32 11.37 -6.67
CA SER A 117 -9.68 11.04 -6.21
C SER A 117 -9.88 9.57 -5.81
N ILE A 118 -8.84 8.75 -5.97
CA ILE A 118 -8.83 7.30 -5.73
C ILE A 118 -9.92 6.57 -6.55
N GLU A 119 -10.08 6.92 -7.84
CA GLU A 119 -10.99 6.21 -8.75
C GLU A 119 -10.27 5.11 -9.54
N TYR A 120 -9.03 5.39 -9.93
CA TYR A 120 -8.11 4.51 -10.62
C TYR A 120 -7.05 4.01 -9.64
N PHE A 121 -7.23 2.76 -9.22
CA PHE A 121 -6.29 2.07 -8.34
C PHE A 121 -6.23 0.58 -8.65
N SER A 122 -5.10 -0.04 -8.30
CA SER A 122 -4.88 -1.49 -8.35
C SER A 122 -4.47 -2.00 -6.98
N ILE A 123 -4.90 -3.20 -6.62
CA ILE A 123 -4.66 -3.80 -5.30
C ILE A 123 -3.86 -5.08 -5.50
N TYR A 124 -2.87 -5.28 -4.63
CA TYR A 124 -2.08 -6.50 -4.57
C TYR A 124 -2.03 -7.00 -3.13
N SER A 125 -1.86 -8.31 -2.97
CA SER A 125 -1.59 -8.92 -1.68
C SER A 125 -0.12 -9.32 -1.58
N LEU A 126 0.57 -8.85 -0.55
CA LEU A 126 1.91 -9.24 -0.19
C LEU A 126 1.85 -10.28 0.93
N LYS A 127 2.26 -11.53 0.66
CA LYS A 127 2.39 -12.56 1.71
C LYS A 127 3.59 -12.26 2.60
N LEU A 128 3.37 -12.18 3.91
CA LEU A 128 4.40 -12.01 4.93
C LEU A 128 5.22 -13.26 5.17
N SER A 129 4.62 -14.44 5.01
CA SER A 129 5.19 -15.77 5.27
C SER A 129 6.73 -15.77 5.31
N ILE A 130 7.25 -15.93 6.52
CA ILE A 130 8.59 -16.43 6.79
C ILE A 130 8.48 -17.91 6.42
N ASN A 131 9.24 -18.37 5.43
CA ASN A 131 9.45 -19.81 5.33
C ASN A 131 10.25 -20.19 6.58
N SER A 132 9.57 -20.68 7.61
CA SER A 132 10.18 -21.45 8.68
C SER A 132 10.83 -22.65 8.00
N ILE A 133 12.16 -22.63 7.89
CA ILE A 133 12.96 -23.81 7.58
C ILE A 133 13.02 -24.66 8.84
#